data_AF-A0AAD9JN81-F1
#
_entry.id   AF-A0AAD9JN81-F1
#
_cell.length_a   1.000
_cell.length_b   1.000
_cell.length_c   1.000
_cell.angle_alpha   90.00
_cell.angle_beta   90.00
_cell.angle_gamma   90.00
#
_symmetry.space_group_name_H-M   'P 1'
#
loop_
_entity.id
_entity.type
_entity.pdbx_description
1 polymer ?
#
loop_
_entity_poly.entity_id
_entity_poly.type
_entity_poly.pdbx_seq_one_letter_code
_entity_poly.pdbx_strand_id
1 'polypeptide(L)'
;MAVSRDTEDDLIEDYLRVGDQICLFCEESSGYVFSERTTSDTNILYTFHKQDQEKPKGINNPQVVTFRIHVQNRYKLHKRYEELKEQAARIPTDTDLQEQLKQAKVPSIYNNTHLKSHKKRF
;
A
#
# COMPACT_ATOMS: atom_id res chain seq x y z
N MET A 1 44.01 25.94 -8.17
CA MET A 1 42.60 26.02 -8.62
C MET A 1 42.19 24.63 -9.06
N ALA A 2 41.62 23.84 -8.14
CA ALA A 2 41.02 22.55 -8.48
C ALA A 2 39.54 22.82 -8.77
N VAL A 3 39.10 22.44 -9.97
CA VAL A 3 37.71 22.58 -10.42
C VAL A 3 36.93 21.40 -9.87
N SER A 4 35.87 21.73 -9.14
CA SER A 4 34.92 20.82 -8.51
C SER A 4 34.32 19.87 -9.55
N ARG A 5 34.59 18.58 -9.40
CA ARG A 5 33.61 17.52 -9.67
C ARG A 5 32.89 17.29 -8.33
N ASP A 6 31.70 16.71 -8.35
CA ASP A 6 30.89 16.38 -7.16
C ASP A 6 29.82 17.44 -6.80
N THR A 7 28.94 17.78 -7.74
CA THR A 7 27.67 18.47 -7.42
C THR A 7 26.42 17.83 -8.04
N GLU A 8 26.55 16.78 -8.86
CA GLU A 8 25.39 16.11 -9.49
C GLU A 8 24.97 14.82 -8.77
N ASP A 9 25.87 14.13 -8.07
CA ASP A 9 25.52 12.88 -7.37
C ASP A 9 24.74 13.12 -6.07
N ASP A 10 24.96 14.24 -5.37
CA ASP A 10 24.21 14.60 -4.15
C ASP A 10 22.73 14.94 -4.43
N LEU A 11 22.37 15.30 -5.66
CA LEU A 11 20.98 15.62 -6.03
C LEU A 11 20.11 14.38 -6.24
N ILE A 12 20.70 13.20 -6.44
CA ILE A 12 19.98 11.95 -6.73
C ILE A 12 19.56 11.22 -5.43
N GLU A 13 20.16 11.57 -4.30
CA GLU A 13 19.85 10.98 -2.99
C GLU A 13 18.50 11.45 -2.41
N ASP A 14 17.94 12.57 -2.88
CA ASP A 14 16.73 13.19 -2.30
C ASP A 14 15.39 12.75 -2.93
N TYR A 15 15.41 11.84 -3.90
CA TYR A 15 14.17 11.36 -4.52
C TYR A 15 13.57 10.16 -3.78
N LEU A 16 12.27 10.24 -3.50
CA LEU A 16 11.47 9.11 -3.00
C LEU A 16 11.47 7.94 -3.99
N ARG A 17 11.73 6.74 -3.48
CA ARG A 17 11.80 5.49 -4.22
C ARG A 17 10.76 4.48 -3.73
N VAL A 18 10.44 3.53 -4.60
CA VAL A 18 9.64 2.36 -4.21
C VAL A 18 10.43 1.56 -3.16
N GLY A 19 9.78 1.16 -2.08
CA GLY A 19 10.39 0.43 -0.97
C GLY A 19 10.75 1.32 0.22
N ASP A 20 10.86 2.64 0.01
CA ASP A 20 11.17 3.59 1.06
C ASP A 20 10.12 3.58 2.16
N GLN A 21 10.60 3.84 3.37
CA GLN A 21 9.79 3.99 4.57
C GLN A 21 9.60 5.49 4.84
N ILE A 22 8.33 5.91 4.90
CA ILE A 22 7.95 7.31 5.06
C ILE A 22 6.98 7.46 6.23
N CYS A 23 6.89 8.69 6.73
CA CYS A 23 5.82 9.09 7.63
C CYS A 23 4.91 10.09 6.91
N LEU A 24 3.61 10.02 7.19
CA LEU A 24 2.63 10.96 6.60
C LEU A 24 2.26 11.98 7.67
N PHE A 25 2.57 13.25 7.42
CA PHE A 25 2.19 14.37 8.30
C PHE A 25 1.01 15.12 7.71
N CYS A 26 0.01 15.41 8.54
CA CYS A 26 -1.14 16.21 8.21
C CYS A 26 -0.96 17.60 8.83
N GLU A 27 -0.79 18.62 7.98
CA GLU A 27 -0.58 20.01 8.41
C GLU A 27 -1.79 20.56 9.18
N GLU A 28 -3.00 20.34 8.66
CA GLU A 28 -4.26 20.84 9.25
C GLU A 28 -4.46 20.36 10.69
N SER A 29 -4.17 19.08 10.96
CA SER A 29 -4.29 18.50 12.29
C SER A 29 -3.00 18.55 13.11
N SER A 30 -1.93 19.08 12.50
CA SER A 30 -0.55 19.11 13.02
C SER A 30 -0.16 17.78 13.64
N GLY A 31 -0.18 16.71 12.83
CA GLY A 31 -0.05 15.35 13.35
C GLY A 31 0.34 14.28 12.34
N TYR A 32 0.93 13.20 12.84
CA TYR A 32 1.33 12.04 12.02
C TYR A 32 0.21 11.00 11.90
N VAL A 33 -0.01 10.48 10.70
CA VAL A 33 -1.01 9.44 10.46
C VAL A 33 -0.54 8.11 11.03
N PHE A 34 -1.43 7.38 11.68
CA PHE A 34 -1.18 6.04 12.17
C PHE A 34 -2.43 5.17 12.14
N SER A 35 -2.25 3.86 12.29
CA SER A 35 -3.34 2.92 12.58
C SER A 35 -3.19 2.42 14.02
N GLU A 36 -4.22 2.62 14.84
CA GLU A 36 -4.19 2.17 16.25
C GLU A 36 -4.30 0.64 16.34
N ARG A 37 -5.18 0.05 15.52
CA ARG A 37 -5.40 -1.39 15.41
C ARG A 37 -5.80 -1.75 13.99
N THR A 38 -5.13 -2.76 13.44
CA THR A 38 -5.54 -3.38 12.18
C THR A 38 -6.18 -4.71 12.52
N THR A 39 -7.51 -4.79 12.43
CA THR A 39 -8.26 -6.05 12.50
C THR A 39 -9.03 -6.24 11.21
N SER A 40 -9.57 -7.44 10.98
CA SER A 40 -10.44 -7.72 9.83
C SER A 40 -11.66 -6.79 9.78
N ASP A 41 -12.09 -6.28 10.93
CA ASP A 41 -13.32 -5.50 11.08
C ASP A 41 -13.05 -3.99 11.24
N THR A 42 -11.84 -3.61 11.64
CA THR A 42 -11.44 -2.22 11.90
C THR A 42 -10.14 -1.88 11.18
N ASN A 43 -10.22 -0.95 10.23
CA ASN A 43 -9.05 -0.40 9.55
C ASN A 43 -9.17 1.13 9.47
N ILE A 44 -9.17 1.78 10.64
CA ILE A 44 -9.33 3.22 10.77
C ILE A 44 -7.94 3.86 10.87
N LEU A 45 -7.78 5.00 10.18
CA LEU A 45 -6.61 5.86 10.28
C LEU A 45 -6.90 7.01 11.24
N TYR A 46 -5.94 7.29 12.10
CA TYR A 46 -5.97 8.37 13.08
C TYR A 46 -4.76 9.27 12.89
N THR A 47 -4.77 10.44 13.52
CA THR A 47 -3.62 11.34 13.56
C THR A 47 -3.12 11.52 14.99
N PHE A 48 -1.82 11.34 15.19
CA PHE A 48 -1.15 11.76 16.42
C PHE A 48 -1.05 13.27 16.41
N HIS A 49 -2.00 13.94 17.05
CA HIS A 49 -2.07 15.40 17.10
C HIS A 49 -0.92 16.04 17.87
N LYS A 50 -0.75 17.36 17.65
CA LYS A 50 0.22 18.22 18.35
C LYS A 50 1.66 17.73 18.19
N GLN A 51 1.98 17.22 17.01
CA GLN A 51 3.33 16.81 16.65
C GLN A 51 4.02 17.90 15.84
N ASP A 52 5.32 18.03 16.08
CA ASP A 52 6.20 18.86 15.28
C ASP A 52 6.70 18.03 14.09
N GLN A 53 6.69 18.61 12.90
CA GLN A 53 7.11 17.95 11.67
C GLN A 53 8.61 17.65 11.66
N GLU A 54 9.45 18.56 12.14
CA GLU A 54 10.91 18.39 12.16
C GLU A 54 11.36 17.54 13.35
N LYS A 55 10.65 17.64 14.47
CA LYS A 55 11.04 16.99 15.74
C LYS A 55 9.84 16.30 16.39
N PRO A 56 9.35 15.18 15.83
CA PRO A 56 8.28 14.39 16.44
C PRO A 56 8.64 13.97 17.87
N LYS A 57 7.67 14.05 18.79
CA LYS A 57 7.87 13.73 20.21
C LYS A 57 6.71 12.92 20.77
N GLY A 58 7.02 11.96 21.64
CA GLY A 58 6.00 11.19 22.35
C GLY A 58 5.30 10.11 21.52
N ILE A 59 5.88 9.72 20.37
CA ILE A 59 5.48 8.51 19.65
C ILE A 59 6.18 7.32 20.30
N ASN A 60 5.44 6.51 21.05
CA ASN A 60 5.99 5.38 21.80
C ASN A 60 6.64 4.31 20.90
N ASN A 61 6.06 4.07 19.73
CA ASN A 61 6.59 3.15 18.73
C ASN A 61 6.58 3.82 17.35
N PRO A 62 7.75 4.21 16.80
CA PRO A 62 7.85 4.86 15.49
C PRO A 62 7.28 4.02 14.33
N GLN A 63 7.23 2.70 14.46
CA GLN A 63 6.72 1.83 13.40
C GLN A 63 5.24 2.04 13.12
N VAL A 64 4.47 2.57 14.07
CA VAL A 64 3.02 2.77 13.89
C VAL A 64 2.68 3.93 12.96
N VAL A 65 3.61 4.86 12.76
CA VAL A 65 3.48 6.01 11.85
C VAL A 65 4.24 5.80 10.54
N THR A 66 4.90 4.66 10.38
CA THR A 66 5.73 4.35 9.21
C THR A 66 4.92 3.60 8.15
N PHE A 67 4.95 4.09 6.91
CA PHE A 67 4.35 3.47 5.73
C PHE A 67 5.44 3.11 4.74
N ARG A 68 5.24 2.03 3.98
CA ARG A 68 6.14 1.63 2.90
C ARG A 68 5.55 1.99 1.54
N ILE A 69 6.34 2.62 0.69
CA ILE A 69 5.95 2.92 -0.69
C ILE A 69 5.96 1.63 -1.51
N HIS A 70 4.84 1.35 -2.16
CA HIS A 70 4.69 0.22 -3.06
C HIS A 70 4.16 0.68 -4.42
N VAL A 71 4.59 -0.01 -5.48
CA VAL A 71 3.98 0.16 -6.80
C VAL A 71 2.49 -0.18 -6.77
N GLN A 72 1.72 0.50 -7.62
CA GLN A 72 0.29 0.29 -7.73
C GLN A 72 -0.02 -1.18 -8.06
N ASN A 73 -0.82 -1.81 -7.21
CA ASN A 73 -1.28 -3.18 -7.41
C ASN A 73 -2.38 -3.24 -8.48
N ARG A 74 -2.25 -4.12 -9.48
CA ARG A 74 -3.29 -4.39 -10.48
C ARG A 74 -4.36 -5.33 -9.91
N TYR A 75 -5.41 -4.77 -9.33
CA TYR A 75 -6.45 -5.54 -8.63
C TYR A 75 -7.73 -5.82 -9.44
N LYS A 76 -7.86 -5.30 -10.67
CA LYS A 76 -9.11 -5.37 -11.48
C LYS A 76 -9.63 -6.81 -11.63
N LEU A 77 -8.77 -7.74 -12.01
CA LEU A 77 -9.14 -9.14 -12.22
C LEU A 77 -9.44 -9.88 -10.91
N HIS A 78 -8.73 -9.52 -9.83
CA HIS A 78 -9.01 -10.07 -8.51
C HIS A 78 -10.35 -9.57 -7.97
N LYS A 79 -10.67 -8.28 -8.14
CA LYS A 79 -11.96 -7.70 -7.75
C LYS A 79 -13.13 -8.38 -8.48
N ARG A 80 -13.02 -8.55 -9.81
CA ARG A 80 -14.04 -9.28 -10.59
C ARG A 80 -14.24 -10.71 -10.09
N TYR A 81 -13.17 -11.39 -9.70
CA TYR A 81 -13.27 -12.73 -9.12
C TYR A 81 -13.98 -12.73 -7.77
N GLU A 82 -13.67 -11.80 -6.86
CA GLU A 82 -14.37 -11.70 -5.57
C GLU A 82 -15.85 -11.31 -5.74
N GLU A 83 -16.17 -10.41 -6.67
CA GLU A 83 -17.56 -10.06 -7.01
C GLU A 83 -18.35 -11.29 -7.53
N LEU A 84 -17.76 -12.06 -8.46
CA LEU A 84 -18.38 -13.29 -8.97
C LEU A 84 -18.53 -14.35 -7.86
N LYS A 85 -17.56 -14.44 -6.94
CA LYS A 85 -17.60 -15.38 -5.81
C LYS A 85 -18.71 -15.03 -4.82
N GLU A 86 -18.90 -13.75 -4.54
CA GLU A 86 -20.00 -13.29 -3.70
C GLU A 86 -21.36 -13.57 -4.37
N GLN A 87 -21.48 -13.31 -5.68
CA GLN A 87 -22.70 -13.60 -6.43
C GLN A 87 -22.99 -15.11 -6.49
N ALA A 88 -21.96 -15.95 -6.69
CA ALA A 88 -22.07 -17.41 -6.69
C ALA A 88 -22.51 -17.98 -5.34
N ALA A 89 -22.09 -17.34 -4.25
CA ALA A 89 -22.53 -17.71 -2.91
C ALA A 89 -24.01 -17.39 -2.66
N ARG A 90 -24.53 -16.33 -3.30
CA ARG A 90 -25.95 -15.93 -3.21
C ARG A 90 -26.87 -16.76 -4.09
N ILE A 91 -26.41 -17.16 -5.28
CA ILE A 91 -27.19 -17.94 -6.26
C ILE A 91 -26.39 -19.18 -6.69
N PRO A 92 -26.39 -20.25 -5.89
CA PRO A 92 -25.56 -21.43 -6.15
C PRO A 92 -26.02 -22.25 -7.36
N THR A 93 -27.30 -22.12 -7.74
CA THR A 93 -27.96 -22.92 -8.78
C THR A 93 -27.65 -22.43 -10.20
N ASP A 94 -27.09 -21.21 -10.34
CA ASP A 94 -26.75 -20.65 -11.65
C ASP A 94 -25.44 -21.27 -12.16
N THR A 95 -25.56 -22.17 -13.14
CA THR A 95 -24.45 -22.88 -13.77
C THR A 95 -23.53 -21.96 -14.55
N ASP A 96 -24.07 -20.92 -15.18
CA ASP A 96 -23.30 -19.98 -16.00
C ASP A 96 -22.40 -19.11 -15.12
N LEU A 97 -22.92 -18.70 -13.96
CA LEU A 97 -22.18 -17.91 -12.99
C LEU A 97 -21.05 -18.73 -12.33
N GLN A 98 -21.28 -20.03 -12.09
CA GLN A 98 -20.23 -20.96 -11.65
C GLN A 98 -19.14 -21.18 -12.71
N GLU A 99 -19.51 -21.21 -13.98
CA GLU A 99 -18.55 -21.32 -15.08
C GLU A 99 -17.69 -20.05 -15.21
N GLN A 100 -18.32 -18.88 -15.16
CA GLN A 100 -17.62 -17.58 -15.17
C GLN A 100 -16.65 -17.44 -13.99
N LEU A 101 -17.04 -17.93 -12.81
CA LEU A 101 -16.17 -17.94 -11.63
C LEU A 101 -14.93 -18.83 -11.83
N LYS A 102 -15.09 -20.02 -12.42
CA LYS A 102 -13.98 -20.91 -12.75
C LYS A 102 -13.03 -20.25 -13.76
N GLN A 103 -13.56 -19.60 -14.78
CA GLN A 103 -12.78 -18.89 -15.78
C GLN A 103 -12.02 -17.69 -15.19
N ALA A 104 -12.63 -16.94 -14.27
CA ALA A 104 -12.02 -15.78 -13.62
C ALA A 104 -10.96 -16.13 -12.55
N LYS A 105 -10.99 -17.36 -12.00
CA LYS A 105 -10.07 -17.79 -10.94
C LYS A 105 -8.60 -17.82 -11.37
N VAL A 106 -8.31 -18.38 -12.54
CA VAL A 106 -6.92 -18.57 -13.01
C VAL A 106 -6.21 -17.21 -13.26
N PRO A 107 -6.81 -16.25 -13.99
CA PRO A 107 -6.23 -14.92 -14.17
C PRO A 107 -6.06 -14.16 -12.85
N SER A 108 -6.99 -14.31 -11.90
CA SER A 108 -6.91 -13.69 -10.57
C SER A 108 -5.68 -14.19 -9.78
N ILE A 109 -5.45 -15.50 -9.76
CA ILE A 109 -4.28 -16.11 -9.09
C ILE A 109 -2.98 -15.71 -9.79
N TYR A 110 -2.95 -15.71 -11.12
CA TYR A 110 -1.76 -15.31 -11.88
C TYR A 110 -1.37 -13.85 -11.62
N ASN A 111 -2.33 -12.93 -11.63
CA ASN A 111 -2.03 -11.51 -11.34
C ASN A 111 -1.49 -11.32 -9.92
N ASN A 112 -2.06 -11.98 -8.92
CA ASN A 112 -1.59 -11.88 -7.54
C ASN A 112 -0.18 -12.48 -7.35
N THR A 113 0.14 -13.58 -8.02
CA THR A 113 1.47 -14.19 -7.97
C THR A 113 2.52 -13.36 -8.73
N HIS A 114 2.17 -12.82 -9.89
CA HIS A 114 3.05 -11.94 -10.65
C HIS A 114 3.28 -10.58 -9.96
N LEU A 115 2.30 -10.11 -9.17
CA LEU A 115 2.49 -8.95 -8.29
C LEU A 115 3.57 -9.20 -7.24
N LYS A 116 3.55 -10.39 -6.62
CA LYS A 116 4.55 -10.78 -5.61
C LYS A 116 5.95 -10.87 -6.20
N SER A 117 6.09 -11.26 -7.46
CA SER A 117 7.39 -11.28 -8.15
C SER A 117 7.86 -9.89 -8.58
N HIS A 118 6.97 -9.01 -9.02
CA HIS A 118 7.32 -7.61 -9.32
C HIS A 118 7.73 -6.82 -8.08
N LYS A 119 7.08 -7.06 -6.92
CA LYS A 119 7.43 -6.43 -5.64
C LYS A 119 8.81 -6.82 -5.09
N LYS A 120 9.45 -7.86 -5.63
CA LYS A 120 10.82 -8.28 -5.26
C LYS A 120 11.91 -7.70 -6.16
N ARG A 121 11.53 -7.05 -7.27
CA ARG A 121 12.47 -6.48 -8.24
C ARG A 121 12.78 -5.00 -7.98
N PHE A 122 12.12 -4.44 -6.97
CA PHE A 122 12.34 -3.12 -6.38
C PHE A 122 12.57 -3.35 -4.90
#